data_AF-A0A9E1QYA9-F1
#
_entry.id   AF-A0A9E1QYA9-F1
#
_cell.length_a   1.000
_cell.length_b   1.000
_cell.length_c   1.000
_cell.angle_alpha   90.00
_cell.angle_beta   90.00
_cell.angle_gamma   90.00
#
_symmetry.space_group_name_H-M   'P 1'
#
loop_
_entity.id
_entity.type
_entity.pdbx_description
1 polymer ?
#
loop_
_entity_poly.entity_id
_entity_poly.type
_entity_poly.pdbx_seq_one_letter_code
_entity_poly.pdbx_strand_id
1 'polypeptide(L)'
;MYSLFFLSFEALFFGFFLFLICVLYVFPINHSISNFRNRSKIKIFLVAICWSGSTVIFPFIESNNINYGDSMLLFVQFFLFVIVCTVPFEIRDLKYDSNDLKTIPQIYGTNNSKYISYVLIFIFFSISFISNGTSIDLISDLLISFVLVFIIYLTKENQGKYFSSFWVESLPIYWLIIQFILFNRIV
;
A
#
# COMPACT_ATOMS: atom_id res chain seq x y z
N MET A 1 -11.95 -5.29 -20.83
CA MET A 1 -13.40 -5.60 -20.91
C MET A 1 -13.66 -7.09 -21.13
N TYR A 2 -12.98 -7.77 -22.06
CA TYR A 2 -13.17 -9.22 -22.27
C TYR A 2 -12.93 -10.09 -21.02
N SER A 3 -11.93 -9.74 -20.20
CA SER A 3 -11.64 -10.45 -18.94
C SER A 3 -12.77 -10.42 -17.91
N LEU A 4 -13.69 -9.46 -17.97
CA LEU A 4 -14.81 -9.35 -17.03
C LEU A 4 -15.80 -10.52 -17.16
N PHE A 5 -15.89 -11.13 -18.34
CA PHE A 5 -16.79 -12.26 -18.58
C PHE A 5 -16.32 -13.57 -17.94
N PHE A 6 -15.06 -13.63 -17.47
CA PHE A 6 -14.49 -14.81 -16.81
C PHE A 6 -14.52 -14.73 -15.29
N LEU A 7 -14.96 -13.61 -14.72
CA LEU A 7 -15.00 -13.39 -13.28
C LEU A 7 -16.33 -13.85 -12.67
N SER A 8 -16.27 -14.32 -11.43
CA SER A 8 -17.44 -14.58 -10.61
C SER A 8 -18.29 -13.31 -10.39
N PHE A 9 -19.59 -13.49 -10.16
CA PHE A 9 -20.50 -12.36 -9.87
C PHE A 9 -20.06 -11.58 -8.62
N GLU A 10 -19.55 -12.30 -7.62
CA GLU A 10 -19.02 -11.71 -6.38
C GLU A 10 -17.78 -10.85 -6.65
N ALA A 11 -16.82 -11.34 -7.45
CA ALA A 11 -15.65 -10.58 -7.84
C ALA A 11 -16.01 -9.34 -8.66
N LEU A 12 -16.99 -9.44 -9.57
CA LEU A 12 -17.51 -8.29 -10.32
C LEU A 12 -18.14 -7.24 -9.41
N PHE A 13 -18.97 -7.66 -8.45
CA PHE A 13 -19.59 -6.76 -7.49
C PHE A 13 -18.55 -6.06 -6.60
N PHE A 14 -17.57 -6.81 -6.09
CA PHE A 14 -16.48 -6.25 -5.30
C PHE A 14 -15.58 -5.31 -6.13
N GLY A 15 -15.27 -5.67 -7.38
CA GLY A 15 -14.55 -4.80 -8.30
C GLY A 15 -15.30 -3.50 -8.61
N PHE A 16 -16.63 -3.56 -8.75
CA PHE A 16 -17.47 -2.38 -8.89
C PHE A 16 -17.44 -1.50 -7.63
N PHE A 17 -17.45 -2.09 -6.44
CA PHE A 17 -17.30 -1.37 -5.18
C PHE A 17 -15.93 -0.64 -5.09
N LEU A 18 -14.83 -1.30 -5.44
CA LEU A 18 -13.51 -0.66 -5.51
C LEU A 18 -13.47 0.47 -6.55
N PHE A 19 -14.13 0.28 -7.70
CA PHE A 19 -14.27 1.32 -8.71
C PHE A 19 -15.00 2.55 -8.16
N LEU A 20 -16.08 2.38 -7.41
CA LEU A 20 -16.78 3.49 -6.75
C LEU A 20 -15.87 4.25 -5.77
N ILE A 21 -15.03 3.54 -5.00
CA ILE A 21 -14.05 4.19 -4.13
C ILE A 21 -13.07 5.06 -4.94
N CYS A 22 -12.57 4.54 -6.07
CA CYS A 22 -11.71 5.30 -6.98
C CYS A 22 -12.42 6.52 -7.58
N VAL A 23 -13.70 6.40 -7.94
CA VAL A 23 -14.51 7.53 -8.43
C VAL A 23 -14.66 8.59 -7.34
N LEU A 24 -15.00 8.21 -6.11
CA LEU A 24 -15.11 9.13 -4.97
C LEU A 24 -13.78 9.81 -4.62
N TYR A 25 -12.66 9.10 -4.82
CA TYR A 25 -11.33 9.66 -4.65
C TYR A 25 -11.08 10.84 -5.62
N VAL A 26 -11.44 10.68 -6.90
CA VAL A 26 -11.17 11.68 -7.96
C VAL A 26 -12.23 12.77 -8.04
N PHE A 27 -13.51 12.38 -8.05
CA PHE A 27 -14.63 13.27 -8.36
C PHE A 27 -15.15 13.99 -7.09
N PRO A 28 -15.27 15.32 -7.12
CA PRO A 28 -15.91 16.06 -6.04
C PRO A 28 -17.42 15.82 -6.07
N ILE A 29 -17.98 15.35 -4.95
CA ILE A 29 -19.41 15.01 -4.82
C ILE A 29 -20.28 16.29 -4.81
N ASN A 30 -19.71 17.43 -4.41
CA ASN A 30 -20.40 18.71 -4.37
C ASN A 30 -19.43 19.88 -4.64
N HIS A 31 -19.90 21.01 -5.20
CA HIS A 31 -19.06 22.20 -5.45
C HIS A 31 -18.46 22.80 -4.17
N SER A 32 -19.10 22.57 -3.01
CA SER A 32 -18.61 23.02 -1.69
C SER A 32 -17.71 22.00 -0.98
N ILE A 33 -17.68 20.74 -1.43
CA ILE A 33 -16.92 19.66 -0.80
C ILE A 33 -15.80 19.27 -1.76
N SER A 34 -14.57 19.66 -1.42
CA SER A 34 -13.40 19.20 -2.15
C SER A 34 -13.35 17.67 -2.21
N ASN A 35 -12.97 17.14 -3.37
CA ASN A 35 -12.74 15.71 -3.60
C ASN A 35 -11.79 15.12 -2.54
N PHE A 36 -11.93 13.82 -2.25
CA PHE A 36 -11.12 13.16 -1.22
C PHE A 36 -9.62 13.18 -1.57
N ARG A 37 -9.26 13.30 -2.86
CA ARG A 37 -7.89 13.59 -3.31
C ARG A 37 -7.27 14.81 -2.62
N ASN A 38 -8.05 15.87 -2.42
CA ASN A 38 -7.58 17.12 -1.80
C ASN A 38 -7.60 17.09 -0.27
N ARG A 39 -7.86 15.92 0.34
CA ARG A 39 -7.80 15.71 1.80
C ARG A 39 -6.70 14.69 2.10
N SER A 40 -5.51 15.16 2.45
CA SER A 40 -4.34 14.28 2.47
C SER A 40 -4.45 13.11 3.45
N LYS A 41 -5.12 13.30 4.58
CA LYS A 41 -5.33 12.18 5.52
C LYS A 41 -6.11 11.05 4.86
N ILE A 42 -7.26 11.34 4.27
CA ILE A 42 -8.16 10.31 3.71
C ILE A 42 -7.58 9.71 2.43
N LYS A 43 -6.87 10.51 1.62
CA LYS A 43 -6.33 10.10 0.32
C LYS A 43 -5.47 8.83 0.44
N ILE A 44 -4.63 8.73 1.46
CA ILE A 44 -3.71 7.59 1.65
C ILE A 44 -4.48 6.32 2.01
N PHE A 45 -5.44 6.40 2.93
CA PHE A 45 -6.24 5.23 3.32
C PHE A 45 -7.06 4.70 2.15
N LEU A 46 -7.63 5.58 1.30
CA LEU A 46 -8.37 5.15 0.11
C LEU A 46 -7.45 4.43 -0.89
N VAL A 47 -6.27 4.97 -1.16
CA VAL A 47 -5.29 4.32 -2.05
C VAL A 47 -4.88 2.96 -1.48
N ALA A 48 -4.58 2.89 -0.19
CA ALA A 48 -4.20 1.65 0.48
C ALA A 48 -5.33 0.61 0.46
N ILE A 49 -6.59 1.00 0.72
CA ILE A 49 -7.77 0.12 0.61
C ILE A 49 -7.93 -0.42 -0.81
N CYS A 50 -7.82 0.45 -1.82
CA CYS A 50 -7.98 0.03 -3.21
C CYS A 50 -6.88 -0.96 -3.61
N TRP A 51 -5.62 -0.70 -3.24
CA TRP A 51 -4.53 -1.61 -3.53
C TRP A 51 -4.71 -2.94 -2.80
N SER A 52 -4.81 -2.95 -1.47
CA SER A 52 -4.91 -4.19 -0.70
C SER A 52 -6.18 -4.97 -1.03
N GLY A 53 -7.30 -4.29 -1.30
CA GLY A 53 -8.53 -4.92 -1.75
C GLY A 53 -8.35 -5.61 -3.10
N SER A 54 -7.72 -4.94 -4.06
CA SER A 54 -7.48 -5.49 -5.39
C SER A 54 -6.44 -6.62 -5.42
N THR A 55 -5.43 -6.58 -4.55
CA THR A 55 -4.34 -7.57 -4.56
C THR A 55 -4.58 -8.76 -3.64
N VAL A 56 -5.39 -8.60 -2.59
CA VAL A 56 -5.65 -9.66 -1.61
C VAL A 56 -7.08 -10.17 -1.72
N ILE A 57 -8.06 -9.31 -1.43
CA ILE A 57 -9.46 -9.74 -1.30
C ILE A 57 -9.99 -10.22 -2.65
N PHE A 58 -9.72 -9.50 -3.73
CA PHE A 58 -10.23 -9.84 -5.05
C PHE A 58 -9.78 -11.25 -5.53
N PRO A 59 -8.49 -11.63 -5.48
CA PRO A 59 -8.08 -13.00 -5.77
C PRO A 59 -8.67 -14.07 -4.84
N PHE A 60 -8.86 -13.77 -3.55
CA PHE A 60 -9.51 -14.71 -2.62
C PHE A 60 -10.97 -14.97 -2.96
N ILE A 61 -11.71 -13.93 -3.34
CA ILE A 61 -13.09 -14.07 -3.81
C ILE A 61 -13.12 -14.97 -5.05
N GLU A 62 -12.27 -14.68 -6.04
CA GLU A 62 -12.29 -15.41 -7.30
C GLU A 62 -11.83 -16.88 -7.16
N SER A 63 -10.92 -17.16 -6.24
CA SER A 63 -10.45 -18.54 -6.00
C SER A 63 -11.41 -19.40 -5.17
N ASN A 64 -12.54 -18.85 -4.68
CA ASN A 64 -13.47 -19.49 -3.75
C ASN A 64 -12.82 -20.07 -2.47
N ASN A 65 -11.57 -19.67 -2.17
CA ASN A 65 -10.78 -20.18 -1.04
C ASN A 65 -10.69 -19.13 0.07
N ILE A 66 -11.83 -18.60 0.49
CA ILE A 66 -11.88 -17.53 1.49
C ILE A 66 -11.76 -18.11 2.89
N ASN A 67 -10.53 -18.21 3.42
CA ASN A 67 -10.35 -18.20 4.87
C ASN A 67 -10.43 -16.75 5.36
N TYR A 68 -11.58 -16.36 5.91
CA TYR A 68 -11.84 -14.97 6.34
C TYR A 68 -10.81 -14.44 7.35
N GLY A 69 -10.27 -15.30 8.23
CA GLY A 69 -9.27 -14.88 9.22
C GLY A 69 -7.95 -14.51 8.55
N ASP A 70 -7.38 -15.45 7.81
CA ASP A 70 -6.08 -15.28 7.16
C ASP A 70 -6.12 -14.22 6.06
N SER A 71 -7.20 -14.18 5.27
CA SER A 71 -7.37 -13.18 4.20
C SER A 71 -7.51 -11.76 4.75
N MET A 72 -8.22 -11.57 5.87
CA MET A 72 -8.32 -10.25 6.51
C MET A 72 -6.98 -9.83 7.13
N LEU A 73 -6.26 -10.77 7.74
CA LEU A 73 -4.93 -10.49 8.29
C LEU A 73 -3.94 -10.10 7.19
N LEU A 74 -3.92 -10.82 6.06
CA LEU A 74 -3.10 -10.50 4.90
C LEU A 74 -3.51 -9.18 4.26
N PHE A 75 -4.82 -8.87 4.22
CA PHE A 75 -5.31 -7.57 3.76
C PHE A 75 -4.76 -6.43 4.62
N VAL A 76 -4.79 -6.56 5.95
CA VAL A 76 -4.24 -5.55 6.87
C VAL A 76 -2.73 -5.42 6.70
N GLN A 77 -2.02 -6.54 6.52
CA GLN A 77 -0.59 -6.55 6.25
C GLN A 77 -0.27 -5.75 4.96
N PHE A 78 -0.91 -6.08 3.83
CA PHE A 78 -0.72 -5.36 2.57
C PHE A 78 -1.13 -3.89 2.68
N PHE A 79 -2.22 -3.61 3.39
CA PHE A 79 -2.70 -2.25 3.63
C PHE A 79 -1.63 -1.38 4.33
N LEU A 80 -0.99 -1.91 5.38
CA LEU A 80 0.12 -1.24 6.07
C LEU A 80 1.32 -1.03 5.15
N PHE A 81 1.68 -2.04 4.35
CA PHE A 81 2.75 -1.95 3.35
C PHE A 81 2.50 -0.78 2.38
N VAL A 82 1.27 -0.64 1.85
CA VAL A 82 0.93 0.48 0.95
C VAL A 82 1.10 1.82 1.63
N ILE A 83 0.60 1.98 2.87
CA ILE A 83 0.74 3.23 3.61
C ILE A 83 2.21 3.62 3.72
N VAL A 84 3.08 2.69 4.13
CA VAL A 84 4.52 2.94 4.25
C VAL A 84 5.12 3.36 2.91
N CYS A 85 4.74 2.70 1.81
CA CYS A 85 5.20 3.04 0.46
C CYS A 85 4.80 4.46 0.03
N THR A 86 3.72 5.02 0.55
CA THR A 86 3.29 6.39 0.20
C THR A 86 4.07 7.50 0.91
N VAL A 87 4.69 7.22 2.06
CA VAL A 87 5.39 8.24 2.87
C VAL A 87 6.54 8.93 2.12
N PRO A 88 7.40 8.22 1.36
CA PRO A 88 8.42 8.87 0.53
C PRO A 88 7.89 9.85 -0.52
N PHE A 89 6.68 9.63 -1.03
CA PHE A 89 6.02 10.55 -1.95
C PHE A 89 5.49 11.77 -1.21
N GLU A 90 4.83 11.58 -0.06
CA GLU A 90 4.37 12.72 0.75
C GLU A 90 5.53 13.61 1.21
N ILE A 91 6.67 13.03 1.61
CA ILE A 91 7.86 13.80 2.00
C ILE A 91 8.46 14.57 0.81
N ARG A 92 8.45 13.98 -0.39
CA ARG A 92 8.88 14.66 -1.62
C ARG A 92 8.03 15.88 -1.91
N ASP A 93 6.72 15.69 -1.77
CA ASP A 93 5.72 16.60 -2.30
C ASP A 93 5.46 17.78 -1.35
N LEU A 94 6.01 17.75 -0.12
CA LEU A 94 5.98 18.85 0.86
C LEU A 94 6.28 20.25 0.27
N LYS A 95 7.17 20.35 -0.72
CA LYS A 95 7.55 21.62 -1.33
C LYS A 95 6.50 22.22 -2.24
N TYR A 96 5.65 21.37 -2.80
CA TYR A 96 4.66 21.73 -3.83
C TYR A 96 3.24 21.67 -3.28
N ASP A 97 3.02 20.83 -2.26
CA ASP A 97 1.74 20.64 -1.59
C ASP A 97 1.35 21.90 -0.79
N SER A 98 0.11 22.35 -0.98
CA SER A 98 -0.46 23.43 -0.17
C SER A 98 -0.55 23.02 1.30
N ASN A 99 -0.35 23.96 2.22
CA ASN A 99 -0.44 23.73 3.67
C ASN A 99 -1.82 23.21 4.14
N ASP A 100 -2.87 23.42 3.35
CA ASP A 100 -4.24 22.98 3.67
C ASP A 100 -4.45 21.47 3.56
N LEU A 101 -3.54 20.75 2.90
CA LEU A 101 -3.65 19.30 2.67
C LEU A 101 -3.52 18.50 3.98
N LYS A 102 -2.73 19.00 4.94
CA LYS A 102 -2.46 18.39 6.25
C LYS A 102 -2.02 16.92 6.12
N THR A 103 -1.00 16.68 5.30
CA THR A 103 -0.33 15.37 5.13
C THR A 103 0.34 14.91 6.43
N ILE A 104 0.74 13.63 6.52
CA ILE A 104 1.48 13.12 7.68
C ILE A 104 2.76 13.96 7.92
N PRO A 105 3.61 14.21 6.91
CA PRO A 105 4.79 15.03 7.10
C PRO A 105 4.51 16.53 7.30
N GLN A 106 3.40 17.08 6.83
CA GLN A 106 3.00 18.45 7.16
C GLN A 106 2.59 18.60 8.65
N ILE A 107 1.95 17.59 9.23
CA ILE A 107 1.46 17.64 10.62
C ILE A 107 2.58 17.32 11.61
N TYR A 108 3.31 16.23 11.35
CA TYR A 108 4.28 15.69 12.31
C TYR A 108 5.72 16.07 11.97
N GLY A 109 5.98 16.60 10.78
CA GLY A 109 7.33 16.80 10.26
C GLY A 109 7.91 15.55 9.62
N THR A 110 8.98 15.72 8.86
CA THR A 110 9.64 14.64 8.11
C THR A 110 10.22 13.55 9.00
N ASN A 111 10.93 13.92 10.07
CA ASN A 111 11.55 12.94 10.97
C ASN A 111 10.50 12.06 11.69
N ASN A 112 9.41 12.66 12.18
CA ASN A 112 8.36 11.89 12.83
C ASN A 112 7.58 11.03 11.83
N SER A 113 7.42 11.47 10.58
CA SER A 113 6.81 10.64 9.53
C SER A 113 7.62 9.40 9.21
N LYS A 114 8.97 9.52 9.22
CA LYS A 114 9.86 8.35 9.15
C LYS A 114 9.69 7.44 10.35
N TYR A 115 9.62 8.00 11.57
CA TYR A 115 9.42 7.21 12.77
C TYR A 115 8.10 6.43 12.75
N ILE A 116 7.00 7.09 12.36
CA ILE A 116 5.70 6.44 12.13
C ILE A 116 5.84 5.29 11.12
N SER A 117 6.58 5.51 10.02
CA SER A 117 6.83 4.47 9.02
C SER A 117 7.56 3.27 9.61
N TYR A 118 8.59 3.47 10.44
CA TYR A 118 9.29 2.36 11.11
C TYR A 118 8.38 1.57 12.05
N VAL A 119 7.51 2.24 12.79
CA VAL A 119 6.50 1.58 13.64
C VAL A 119 5.53 0.76 12.77
N LEU A 120 5.06 1.30 11.65
CA LEU A 120 4.16 0.58 10.73
C LEU A 120 4.85 -0.63 10.08
N ILE A 121 6.13 -0.53 9.71
CA ILE A 121 6.93 -1.65 9.20
C ILE A 121 7.07 -2.74 10.27
N PHE A 122 7.30 -2.36 11.52
CA PHE A 122 7.37 -3.33 12.62
C PHE A 122 6.03 -4.06 12.82
N ILE A 123 4.90 -3.36 12.73
CA ILE A 123 3.57 -3.97 12.81
C ILE A 123 3.34 -4.89 11.60
N PHE A 124 3.68 -4.45 10.38
CA PHE A 124 3.62 -5.27 9.17
C PHE A 124 4.37 -6.60 9.35
N PHE A 125 5.61 -6.55 9.84
CA PHE A 125 6.41 -7.74 10.07
C PHE A 125 5.84 -8.61 11.20
N SER A 126 5.33 -7.99 12.27
CA SER A 126 4.71 -8.73 13.39
C SER A 126 3.48 -9.52 12.93
N ILE A 127 2.69 -8.97 12.01
CA ILE A 127 1.55 -9.67 11.40
C ILE A 127 2.04 -10.87 10.56
N SER A 128 3.10 -10.71 9.77
CA SER A 128 3.74 -11.82 9.05
C SER A 128 4.21 -12.92 9.99
N PHE A 129 4.83 -12.55 11.11
CA PHE A 129 5.28 -13.50 12.12
C PHE A 129 4.16 -14.36 12.71
N ILE A 130 3.00 -13.76 12.96
CA ILE A 130 1.84 -14.46 13.49
C ILE A 130 1.20 -15.37 12.44
N SER A 131 1.09 -14.93 11.18
CA SER A 131 0.44 -15.70 10.10
C SER A 131 1.30 -16.86 9.60
N ASN A 132 2.56 -16.57 9.31
CA ASN A 132 3.39 -17.43 8.47
C ASN A 132 4.39 -18.28 9.28
N GLY A 133 4.56 -18.02 10.58
CA GLY A 133 5.50 -18.76 11.43
C GLY A 133 6.93 -18.79 10.86
N THR A 134 7.62 -19.93 10.87
CA THR A 134 8.99 -20.07 10.34
C THR A 134 9.05 -20.46 8.86
N SER A 135 8.07 -20.05 8.07
CA SER A 135 8.03 -20.34 6.63
C SER A 135 8.96 -19.43 5.82
N ILE A 136 9.13 -19.78 4.54
CA ILE A 136 9.92 -19.00 3.58
C ILE A 136 9.30 -17.60 3.38
N ASP A 137 7.98 -17.48 3.48
CA ASP A 137 7.26 -16.21 3.37
C ASP A 137 7.66 -15.22 4.47
N LEU A 138 7.92 -15.70 5.69
CA LEU A 138 8.42 -14.85 6.77
C LEU A 138 9.81 -14.27 6.45
N ILE A 139 10.69 -15.07 5.85
CA ILE A 139 12.04 -14.61 5.43
C ILE A 139 11.90 -13.55 4.34
N SER A 140 11.00 -13.76 3.38
CA SER A 140 10.68 -12.78 2.33
C SER A 140 10.19 -11.46 2.93
N ASP A 141 9.25 -11.52 3.87
CA ASP A 141 8.67 -10.36 4.55
C ASP A 141 9.68 -9.62 5.44
N LEU A 142 10.63 -10.35 6.04
CA LEU A 142 11.75 -9.76 6.76
C LEU A 142 12.69 -8.98 5.80
N LEU A 143 13.04 -9.59 4.66
CA LEU A 143 13.93 -8.96 3.68
C LEU A 143 13.31 -7.70 3.07
N ILE A 144 12.03 -7.74 2.67
CA ILE A 144 11.34 -6.55 2.15
C ILE A 144 11.20 -5.47 3.24
N SER A 145 11.02 -5.85 4.51
CA SER A 145 11.01 -4.90 5.63
C SER A 145 12.35 -4.17 5.77
N PHE A 146 13.48 -4.87 5.60
CA PHE A 146 14.80 -4.21 5.58
C PHE A 146 14.95 -3.23 4.41
N VAL A 147 14.47 -3.60 3.22
CA VAL A 147 14.48 -2.71 2.05
C VAL A 147 13.62 -1.46 2.31
N LEU A 148 12.43 -1.61 2.91
CA LEU A 148 11.57 -0.50 3.29
C LEU A 148 12.26 0.42 4.30
N VAL A 149 12.87 -0.14 5.36
CA VAL A 149 13.61 0.66 6.36
C VAL A 149 14.72 1.47 5.69
N PHE A 150 15.47 0.84 4.78
CA PHE A 150 16.53 1.51 4.04
C PHE A 150 16.01 2.64 3.14
N ILE A 151 14.91 2.43 2.43
CA ILE A 151 14.26 3.46 1.61
C ILE A 151 13.77 4.63 2.48
N ILE A 152 13.09 4.36 3.59
CA ILE A 152 12.59 5.39 4.51
C ILE A 152 13.76 6.18 5.12
N TYR A 153 14.85 5.50 5.47
CA TYR A 153 16.06 6.16 5.95
C TYR A 153 16.62 7.16 4.93
N LEU A 154 16.75 6.75 3.67
CA LEU A 154 17.27 7.58 2.59
C LEU A 154 16.33 8.71 2.13
N THR A 155 15.03 8.58 2.37
CA THR A 155 14.00 9.55 1.96
C THR A 155 14.30 10.94 2.52
N LYS A 156 14.26 11.99 1.69
CA LYS A 156 14.49 13.39 2.11
C LYS A 156 13.59 14.34 1.32
N GLU A 157 13.32 15.53 1.85
CA GLU A 157 12.55 16.55 1.13
C GLU A 157 13.24 16.97 -0.18
N ASN A 158 14.57 17.11 -0.14
CA ASN A 158 15.43 17.41 -1.28
C ASN A 158 16.01 16.13 -1.91
N GLN A 159 15.16 15.16 -2.22
CA GLN A 159 15.60 13.93 -2.90
C GLN A 159 15.68 14.09 -4.43
N GLY A 160 16.46 13.21 -5.07
CA GLY A 160 16.57 13.18 -6.53
C GLY A 160 15.23 12.87 -7.20
N LYS A 161 15.00 13.40 -8.41
CA LYS A 161 13.73 13.29 -9.14
C LYS A 161 13.22 11.84 -9.25
N TYR A 162 14.13 10.89 -9.44
CA TYR A 162 13.81 9.47 -9.61
C TYR A 162 13.81 8.66 -8.31
N PHE A 163 14.08 9.27 -7.15
CA PHE A 163 14.12 8.50 -5.90
C PHE A 163 12.76 7.84 -5.62
N SER A 164 11.71 8.64 -5.43
CA SER A 164 10.37 8.08 -5.19
C SER A 164 9.80 7.39 -6.44
N SER A 165 9.90 8.04 -7.61
CA SER A 165 9.28 7.52 -8.84
C SER A 165 9.91 6.24 -9.39
N PHE A 166 11.16 5.93 -9.04
CA PHE A 166 11.80 4.69 -9.51
C PHE A 166 12.04 3.72 -8.35
N TRP A 167 12.81 4.11 -7.33
CA TRP A 167 13.20 3.19 -6.26
C TRP A 167 12.03 2.77 -5.37
N VAL A 168 11.13 3.70 -5.04
CA VAL A 168 9.97 3.39 -4.18
C VAL A 168 8.88 2.68 -4.99
N GLU A 169 8.58 3.13 -6.21
CA GLU A 169 7.61 2.44 -7.09
C GLU A 169 8.05 1.01 -7.46
N SER A 170 9.36 0.72 -7.45
CA SER A 170 9.90 -0.62 -7.73
C SER A 170 9.82 -1.59 -6.54
N LEU A 171 9.33 -1.18 -5.37
CA LEU A 171 9.21 -2.04 -4.19
C LEU A 171 8.48 -3.38 -4.45
N PRO A 172 7.35 -3.42 -5.18
CA PRO A 172 6.71 -4.70 -5.55
C PRO A 172 7.62 -5.60 -6.40
N ILE A 173 8.46 -5.01 -7.25
CA ILE A 173 9.43 -5.75 -8.07
C ILE A 173 10.55 -6.32 -7.18
N TYR A 174 11.05 -5.54 -6.21
CA TYR A 174 12.03 -6.06 -5.25
C TYR A 174 11.46 -7.22 -4.45
N TRP A 175 10.21 -7.12 -4.00
CA TRP A 175 9.55 -8.20 -3.29
C TRP A 175 9.37 -9.44 -4.18
N LEU A 176 8.98 -9.27 -5.44
CA LEU A 176 8.89 -10.37 -6.41
C LEU A 176 10.25 -11.05 -6.63
N ILE A 177 11.34 -10.28 -6.76
CA ILE A 177 12.69 -10.84 -6.92
C ILE A 177 13.09 -11.64 -5.66
N ILE A 178 12.81 -11.13 -4.46
CA ILE A 178 13.07 -11.84 -3.20
C ILE A 178 12.31 -13.16 -3.17
N GLN A 179 11.00 -13.12 -3.47
CA GLN A 179 10.14 -14.30 -3.53
C GLN A 179 10.69 -15.33 -4.53
N PHE A 180 11.06 -14.90 -5.74
CA PHE A 180 11.60 -15.77 -6.77
C PHE A 180 12.90 -16.47 -6.35
N ILE A 181 13.82 -15.74 -5.72
CA ILE A 181 15.10 -16.30 -5.23
C ILE A 181 14.85 -17.34 -4.13
N LEU A 182 13.89 -17.09 -3.24
CA LEU A 182 13.62 -17.96 -2.10
C LEU A 182 12.82 -19.22 -2.49
N PHE A 183 11.79 -19.10 -3.34
CA PHE A 183 10.92 -20.21 -3.72
C PHE A 183 11.41 -21.00 -4.94
N ASN A 184 12.39 -20.47 -5.68
CA ASN A 184 12.98 -21.08 -6.87
C ASN A 184 11.92 -21.45 -7.94
N ARG A 185 10.76 -20.80 -7.91
CA ARG A 185 9.62 -20.92 -8.84
C ARG A 185 8.86 -19.58 -8.88
N ILE A 186 8.24 -19.29 -10.02
CA ILE A 186 7.28 -18.19 -10.14
C ILE A 186 5.94 -18.74 -9.63
N VAL A 187 5.45 -18.20 -8.51
CA VAL A 187 4.07 -18.42 -8.05
C VAL A 187 3.13 -17.61 -8.93
#